data_AF-Q0RIF1-F1
#
_entry.id   AF-Q0RIF1-F1
#
_cell.length_a   1.000
_cell.length_b   1.000
_cell.length_c   1.000
_cell.angle_alpha   90.00
_cell.angle_beta   90.00
_cell.angle_gamma   90.00
#
_symmetry.space_group_name_H-M   'P 1'
#
loop_
_entity.id
_entity.type
_entity.pdbx_description
1 polymer ?
#
loop_
_entity_poly.entity_id
_entity_poly.type
_entity_poly.pdbx_seq_one_letter_code
_entity_poly.pdbx_strand_id
1 'polypeptide(L)' 'MEDLGLGLDELPGWDSVQLLAVLVILERNADAQISLPALLEAGSLESIYQLVHA' A
#
# COMPACT_ATOMS: atom_id res chain seq x y z
N MET A 1 -10.30 4.26 12.94
CA MET A 1 -8.85 4.39 13.22
C MET A 1 -8.22 3.04 13.50
N GLU A 2 -8.98 2.05 14.02
CA GLU A 2 -8.52 0.66 14.16
C GLU A 2 -8.19 -0.05 12.83
N ASP A 3 -8.83 0.30 11.72
CA ASP A 3 -8.66 -0.43 10.45
C ASP A 3 -7.35 -0.11 9.69
N LEU A 4 -6.61 0.93 10.07
CA LEU A 4 -5.42 1.36 9.32
C LEU A 4 -4.24 0.39 9.45
N GLY A 5 -4.14 -0.29 10.60
CA GLY A 5 -3.13 -1.31 10.86
C GLY A 5 -3.58 -2.72 10.44
N LEU A 6 -4.77 -2.86 9.86
CA LEU A 6 -5.27 -4.15 9.40
C LEU A 6 -4.42 -4.66 8.23
N GLY A 7 -4.15 -5.97 8.21
CA GLY A 7 -3.50 -6.61 7.08
C GLY A 7 -4.36 -6.45 5.82
N LEU A 8 -3.75 -6.05 4.71
CA LEU A 8 -4.49 -5.90 3.46
C LEU A 8 -5.09 -7.24 2.99
N ASP A 9 -4.46 -8.36 3.31
CA ASP A 9 -4.95 -9.73 3.06
C ASP A 9 -6.18 -10.10 3.89
N GLU A 10 -6.47 -9.37 4.97
CA GLU A 10 -7.68 -9.53 5.76
C GLU A 10 -8.89 -8.78 5.15
N LEU A 11 -8.65 -7.89 4.17
CA LEU A 11 -9.71 -7.14 3.51
C LEU A 11 -10.49 -8.01 2.51
N PRO A 12 -11.83 -8.00 2.57
CA PRO A 12 -12.65 -8.76 1.61
C PRO A 12 -12.37 -8.36 0.16
N GLY A 13 -11.96 -9.33 -0.65
CA GLY A 13 -11.70 -9.14 -2.08
C GLY A 13 -10.37 -8.45 -2.40
N TRP A 14 -9.44 -8.40 -1.44
CA TRP A 14 -8.07 -7.97 -1.70
C TRP A 14 -7.24 -9.07 -2.37
N ASP A 15 -6.51 -8.68 -3.41
CA ASP A 15 -5.56 -9.52 -4.12
C ASP A 15 -4.40 -8.68 -4.69
N SER A 16 -3.50 -9.32 -5.43
CA SER A 16 -2.31 -8.68 -5.98
C SER A 16 -2.61 -7.60 -7.03
N VAL A 17 -3.76 -7.66 -7.71
CA VAL A 17 -4.20 -6.66 -8.67
C VAL A 17 -4.56 -5.34 -7.99
N GLN A 18 -5.24 -5.39 -6.85
CA GLN A 18 -5.56 -4.18 -6.06
C GLN A 18 -4.27 -3.58 -5.49
N LEU A 19 -3.31 -4.40 -5.06
CA LEU A 19 -2.00 -3.91 -4.61
C LEU A 19 -1.24 -3.19 -5.75
N LEU A 20 -1.22 -3.75 -6.96
CA LEU A 20 -0.63 -3.10 -8.12
C LEU A 20 -1.37 -1.81 -8.51
N ALA A 21 -2.70 -1.79 -8.40
CA ALA A 21 -3.48 -0.58 -8.63
C ALA A 21 -3.14 0.51 -7.60
N VAL A 22 -2.96 0.15 -6.33
CA VAL A 22 -2.50 1.08 -5.28
C VAL A 22 -1.12 1.61 -5.61
N LEU A 23 -0.17 0.76 -6.00
CA LEU A 23 1.17 1.19 -6.41
C LEU A 23 1.10 2.25 -7.52
N VAL A 24 0.35 1.98 -8.59
CA VAL A 24 0.17 2.90 -9.72
C VAL A 24 -0.47 4.22 -9.28
N ILE A 25 -1.46 4.18 -8.39
CA ILE A 25 -2.10 5.40 -7.86
C ILE A 25 -1.10 6.21 -7.05
N LEU A 26 -0.33 5.56 -6.16
CA LEU A 26 0.63 6.25 -5.31
C LEU A 26 1.75 6.91 -6.13
N GLU A 27 2.36 6.19 -7.08
CA GLU A 27 3.42 6.75 -7.92
C GLU A 27 2.95 7.97 -8.73
N ARG A 28 1.70 7.94 -9.22
CA ARG A 28 1.10 9.06 -9.95
C ARG A 28 0.82 10.29 -9.08
N ASN A 29 0.57 10.12 -7.79
CA ASN A 29 0.22 11.23 -6.88
C ASN A 29 1.43 11.74 -6.08
N ALA A 30 2.39 10.87 -5.76
CA ALA A 30 3.59 11.22 -5.02
C ALA A 30 4.71 11.78 -5.90
N ASP A 31 4.57 11.69 -7.23
CA ASP A 31 5.63 12.03 -8.22
C ASP A 31 6.97 11.34 -7.88
N ALA A 32 6.87 10.11 -7.35
CA ALA A 32 7.97 9.33 -6.85
C ALA A 32 7.75 7.85 -7.20
N GLN A 33 8.83 7.16 -7.55
CA GLN A 33 8.79 5.73 -7.83
C GLN A 33 8.85 4.95 -6.52
N ILE A 34 7.94 3.99 -6.32
CA ILE A 34 7.84 3.22 -5.07
C ILE A 34 8.34 1.80 -5.33
N SER A 35 9.17 1.30 -4.41
CA SER A 35 9.65 -0.08 -4.47
C SER A 35 8.50 -1.05 -4.23
N LEU A 36 8.15 -1.86 -5.24
CA LEU A 36 7.15 -2.92 -5.10
C LEU A 36 7.49 -3.91 -3.96
N PRO A 37 8.75 -4.37 -3.77
CA PRO A 37 9.12 -5.17 -2.60
C PRO A 37 8.81 -4.47 -1.26
N ALA A 38 9.11 -3.17 -1.14
CA ALA A 38 8.83 -2.42 0.09
C ALA A 38 7.31 -2.27 0.32
N LEU A 39 6.53 -2.11 -0.74
CA LEU A 39 5.07 -2.07 -0.67
C LEU A 39 4.47 -3.41 -0.21
N LEU A 40 5.03 -4.53 -0.68
CA LEU A 40 4.63 -5.87 -0.25
C LEU A 40 4.95 -6.11 1.23
N GLU A 41 6.08 -5.59 1.73
CA GLU A 41 6.47 -5.70 3.14
C GLU A 41 5.62 -4.81 4.07
N ALA A 42 5.11 -3.68 3.58
CA ALA A 42 4.30 -2.75 4.37
C ALA A 42 3.01 -3.40 4.91
N GLY A 43 2.31 -4.16 4.08
CA GLY A 43 1.20 -5.05 4.50
C GLY A 43 -0.07 -4.39 5.04
N SER A 44 -0.10 -3.07 5.28
CA SER A 44 -1.24 -2.30 5.80
C SER A 44 -1.27 -0.89 5.21
N LEU A 45 -2.41 -0.22 5.29
CA LEU A 45 -2.53 1.17 4.82
C LEU A 45 -1.66 2.13 5.63
N GLU A 46 -1.52 1.90 6.94
CA GLU A 46 -0.65 2.71 7.81
C GLU A 46 0.82 2.61 7.39
N SER A 47 1.33 1.40 7.18
CA SER A 47 2.72 1.19 6.76
C SER A 47 3.00 1.75 5.37
N ILE A 48 2.03 1.61 4.44
CA ILE A 48 2.14 2.21 3.09
C ILE A 48 2.21 3.73 3.18
N TYR A 49 1.37 4.35 4.03
CA TYR A 49 1.40 5.80 4.22
C TYR A 49 2.77 6.27 4.73
N GLN A 50 3.33 5.57 5.73
CA GLN A 50 4.67 5.87 6.26
C GLN A 50 5.76 5.68 5.20
N LEU A 51 5.68 4.63 4.37
CA LEU A 51 6.63 4.40 3.28
C LEU A 51 6.69 5.55 2.27
N VAL A 52 5.55 6.18 1.96
CA VAL A 52 5.45 7.26 0.96
C VAL A 52 5.85 8.63 1.53
N HIS A 53 5.72 8.83 2.84
CA HIS A 53 5.96 10.11 3.50
C HIS A 53 7.23 10.15 4.36
N ALA A 54 8.09 9.13 4.26
CA ALA A 54 9.42 9.10 4.88
C ALA A 54 10.45 9.90 4.07
#